data_AF-A0A926HGS7-F1
#
_entry.id   AF-A0A926HGS7-F1
#
_cell.length_a   1.000
_cell.length_b   1.000
_cell.length_c   1.000
_cell.angle_alpha   90.00
_cell.angle_beta   90.00
_cell.angle_gamma   90.00
#
_symmetry.space_group_name_H-M   'P 1'
#
loop_
_entity.id
_entity.type
_entity.pdbx_description
1 polymer ?
#
loop_
_entity_poly.entity_id
_entity_poly.type
_entity_poly.pdbx_seq_one_letter_code
_entity_poly.pdbx_strand_id
1 'polypeptide(L)'
;MREMMARLLDAYREYFHAVRESYLRSDNELAVELDKARHEGRLARSNLEASVDRFNAEPRSGTDPEGAWTGILATSHRLIHSVMALEAGLTGSTPAAARPEFRTFSNEVEVTLHSLAGALRGSPLTQFELPDLRDLHHALTRAGDSVTERYALVNIETDRLTNSLNTLSEQVLSMLASGAAPQEALNPTTSRPAQGAP
;
A
#
# COMPACT_ATOMS: atom_id res chain seq x y z
N MET A 1 13.87 4.28 5.71
CA MET A 1 12.39 4.42 5.63
C MET A 1 11.83 3.92 4.31
N ARG A 2 12.11 4.55 3.16
CA ARG A 2 11.56 4.12 1.85
C ARG A 2 11.78 2.64 1.52
N GLU A 3 12.99 2.12 1.71
CA GLU A 3 13.29 0.71 1.48
C GLU A 3 12.51 -0.24 2.42
N MET A 4 12.33 0.14 3.69
CA MET A 4 11.55 -0.67 4.63
C MET A 4 10.06 -0.69 4.25
N MET A 5 9.53 0.45 3.78
CA MET A 5 8.18 0.51 3.23
C MET A 5 8.04 -0.31 1.94
N ALA A 6 9.04 -0.27 1.06
CA ALA A 6 9.03 -1.08 -0.16
C ALA A 6 9.01 -2.58 0.15
N ARG A 7 9.82 -3.02 1.13
CA ARG A 7 9.80 -4.41 1.63
C ARG A 7 8.46 -4.80 2.24
N LEU A 8 7.82 -3.88 2.97
CA LEU A 8 6.47 -4.11 3.50
C LEU A 8 5.46 -4.33 2.38
N LEU A 9 5.49 -3.50 1.33
CA LEU A 9 4.59 -3.63 0.18
C LEU A 9 4.84 -4.92 -0.60
N ASP A 10 6.09 -5.35 -0.77
CA ASP A 10 6.39 -6.65 -1.37
C ASP A 10 5.84 -7.79 -0.50
N ALA A 11 6.07 -7.77 0.82
CA ALA A 11 5.57 -8.81 1.71
C ALA A 11 4.02 -8.86 1.74
N TYR A 12 3.37 -7.69 1.70
CA TYR A 12 1.90 -7.62 1.58
C TYR A 12 1.41 -8.11 0.21
N ARG A 13 2.16 -7.88 -0.87
CA ARG A 13 1.86 -8.43 -2.19
C ARG A 13 1.92 -9.96 -2.17
N GLU A 14 2.98 -10.54 -1.63
CA GLU A 14 3.12 -12.01 -1.53
C GLU A 14 2.03 -12.63 -0.66
N TYR A 15 1.67 -11.98 0.45
CA TYR A 15 0.57 -12.44 1.28
C TYR A 15 -0.79 -12.34 0.56
N PHE A 16 -1.07 -11.22 -0.11
CA PHE A 16 -2.28 -11.09 -0.92
C PHE A 16 -2.32 -12.11 -2.06
N HIS A 17 -1.18 -12.39 -2.71
CA HIS A 17 -1.06 -13.41 -3.74
C HIS A 17 -1.45 -14.79 -3.22
N ALA A 18 -0.95 -15.20 -2.04
CA ALA A 18 -1.30 -16.46 -1.42
C ALA A 18 -2.80 -16.57 -1.08
N VAL A 19 -3.41 -15.47 -0.58
CA VAL A 19 -4.87 -15.40 -0.34
C VAL A 19 -5.65 -15.54 -1.65
N ARG A 20 -5.25 -14.78 -2.68
CA ARG A 20 -5.84 -14.82 -4.01
C ARG A 20 -5.79 -16.23 -4.60
N GLU A 21 -4.62 -16.89 -4.59
CA GLU A 21 -4.49 -18.25 -5.10
C GLU A 21 -5.38 -19.24 -4.34
N SER A 22 -5.54 -19.06 -3.03
CA SER A 22 -6.46 -19.89 -2.22
C SER A 22 -7.94 -19.70 -2.58
N TYR A 23 -8.32 -18.55 -3.13
CA TYR A 23 -9.65 -18.32 -3.71
C TYR A 23 -9.79 -18.96 -5.10
N LEU A 24 -8.71 -19.02 -5.87
CA LEU A 24 -8.70 -19.52 -7.25
C LEU A 24 -8.51 -21.03 -7.34
N ARG A 25 -7.84 -21.62 -6.34
CA ARG A 25 -7.45 -23.03 -6.26
C ARG A 25 -7.69 -23.54 -4.84
N SER A 26 -8.26 -24.73 -4.70
CA SER A 26 -8.42 -25.39 -3.40
C SER A 26 -7.33 -26.46 -3.25
N ASP A 27 -6.20 -26.09 -2.67
CA ASP A 27 -5.03 -26.96 -2.51
C ASP A 27 -4.37 -26.76 -1.13
N ASN A 28 -3.90 -27.85 -0.52
CA ASN A 28 -3.28 -27.83 0.82
C ASN A 28 -1.87 -27.20 0.81
N GLU A 29 -1.15 -27.25 -0.31
CA GLU A 29 0.17 -26.60 -0.44
C GLU A 29 0.07 -25.08 -0.26
N LEU A 30 -1.08 -24.49 -0.63
CA LEU A 30 -1.34 -23.05 -0.48
C LEU A 30 -1.42 -22.63 0.99
N ALA A 31 -1.79 -23.54 1.91
CA ALA A 31 -1.90 -23.21 3.33
C ALA A 31 -0.52 -22.94 3.97
N VAL A 32 0.52 -23.67 3.53
CA VAL A 32 1.89 -23.48 4.02
C VAL A 32 2.47 -22.17 3.50
N GLU A 33 2.33 -21.89 2.20
CA GLU A 33 2.78 -20.64 1.61
C GLU A 33 2.04 -19.43 2.19
N LEU A 34 0.73 -19.57 2.48
CA LEU A 34 -0.06 -18.54 3.13
C LEU A 34 0.45 -18.20 4.54
N ASP A 35 0.75 -19.20 5.38
CA ASP A 35 1.27 -18.93 6.73
C ASP A 35 2.65 -18.28 6.69
N LYS A 36 3.53 -18.74 5.79
CA LYS A 36 4.85 -18.14 5.56
C LYS A 36 4.71 -16.68 5.12
N ALA A 37 3.90 -16.39 4.10
CA ALA A 37 3.70 -15.03 3.62
C ALA A 37 3.10 -14.12 4.70
N ARG A 38 2.16 -14.63 5.50
CA ARG A 38 1.60 -13.92 6.67
C ARG A 38 2.68 -13.60 7.70
N HIS A 39 3.59 -14.53 7.97
CA HIS A 39 4.72 -14.31 8.89
C HIS A 39 5.67 -13.23 8.36
N GLU A 40 6.06 -13.31 7.10
CA GLU A 40 6.94 -12.33 6.45
C GLU A 40 6.32 -10.92 6.44
N GLY A 41 5.01 -10.82 6.17
CA GLY A 41 4.27 -9.56 6.25
C GLY A 41 4.30 -8.94 7.65
N ARG A 42 4.09 -9.74 8.71
CA ARG A 42 4.19 -9.27 10.11
C ARG A 42 5.59 -8.80 10.46
N LEU A 43 6.63 -9.49 10.00
CA LEU A 43 8.02 -9.13 10.25
C LEU A 43 8.41 -7.83 9.52
N ALA A 44 8.05 -7.68 8.25
CA ALA A 44 8.31 -6.46 7.50
C ALA A 44 7.63 -5.25 8.15
N ARG A 45 6.41 -5.46 8.67
CA ARG A 45 5.63 -4.44 9.36
C ARG A 45 6.30 -4.00 10.67
N SER A 46 6.65 -4.94 11.55
CA SER A 46 7.28 -4.60 12.84
C SER A 46 8.62 -3.88 12.64
N ASN A 47 9.38 -4.26 11.60
CA ASN A 47 10.60 -3.57 11.23
C ASN A 47 10.35 -2.12 10.77
N LEU A 48 9.28 -1.87 10.00
CA LEU A 48 8.89 -0.52 9.62
C LEU A 48 8.41 0.30 10.82
N GLU A 49 7.53 -0.26 11.66
CA GLU A 49 7.01 0.37 12.88
C GLU A 49 8.16 0.82 13.79
N ALA A 50 9.09 -0.09 14.11
CA ALA A 50 10.26 0.24 14.92
C ALA A 50 11.15 1.32 14.28
N SER A 51 11.17 1.41 12.94
CA SER A 51 11.92 2.45 12.22
C SER A 51 11.20 3.81 12.27
N VAL A 52 9.87 3.83 12.17
CA VAL A 52 9.05 5.03 12.36
C VAL A 52 9.18 5.55 13.79
N ASP A 53 9.13 4.66 14.79
CA ASP A 53 9.25 5.04 16.20
C ASP A 53 10.62 5.70 16.50
N ARG A 54 11.71 5.08 16.01
CA ARG A 54 13.05 5.68 16.10
C ARG A 54 13.13 7.03 15.40
N PHE A 55 12.58 7.10 14.18
CA PHE A 55 12.53 8.35 13.42
C PHE A 55 11.79 9.44 14.21
N ASN A 56 10.68 9.11 14.87
CA ASN A 56 9.90 10.08 15.64
C ASN A 56 10.56 10.48 16.98
N ALA A 57 11.38 9.63 17.57
CA ALA A 57 12.07 9.88 18.84
C ALA A 57 13.33 10.76 18.71
N GLU A 58 13.91 10.89 17.52
CA GLU A 58 15.09 11.72 17.28
C GLU A 58 14.72 13.23 17.23
N PRO A 59 15.40 14.12 17.99
CA PRO A 59 15.16 15.56 17.94
C PRO A 59 15.52 16.12 16.56
N ARG A 60 14.53 16.57 15.79
CA ARG A 60 14.77 17.22 14.49
C ARG A 60 15.06 18.70 14.68
N SER A 61 16.07 19.20 13.98
CA SER A 61 16.44 20.62 13.94
C SER A 61 15.80 21.40 12.77
N GLY A 62 14.63 21.01 12.27
CA GLY A 62 14.01 21.68 11.11
C GLY A 62 12.54 21.34 10.85
N THR A 63 11.95 22.04 9.88
CA THR A 63 10.56 21.90 9.39
C THR A 63 10.44 20.69 8.46
N ASP A 64 10.53 19.48 9.01
CA ASP A 64 10.23 18.24 8.28
C ASP A 64 8.69 18.06 8.25
N PRO A 65 8.06 17.62 7.14
CA PRO A 65 6.61 17.41 7.11
C PRO A 65 6.20 16.35 8.15
N GLU A 66 5.72 16.81 9.30
CA GLU A 66 5.37 15.97 10.43
C GLU A 66 4.26 14.99 10.04
N GLY A 67 4.46 13.70 10.33
CA GLY A 67 3.40 12.69 10.30
C GLY A 67 3.12 11.98 8.97
N ALA A 68 3.81 12.27 7.87
CA ALA A 68 3.60 11.56 6.59
C ALA A 68 3.77 10.04 6.73
N TRP A 69 4.85 9.60 7.39
CA TRP A 69 5.10 8.17 7.65
C TRP A 69 4.07 7.54 8.59
N THR A 70 3.57 8.28 9.58
CA THR A 70 2.49 7.82 10.47
C THR A 70 1.21 7.60 9.70
N GLY A 71 0.86 8.52 8.79
CA GLY A 71 -0.29 8.38 7.89
C GLY A 71 -0.17 7.19 6.95
N ILE A 72 0.99 7.02 6.31
CA ILE A 72 1.30 5.87 5.44
C ILE A 72 1.18 4.55 6.22
N LEU A 73 1.74 4.50 7.43
CA LEU A 73 1.69 3.31 8.28
C LEU A 73 0.23 2.98 8.67
N ALA A 74 -0.56 3.97 9.06
CA ALA A 74 -1.97 3.79 9.39
C ALA A 74 -2.78 3.26 8.19
N THR A 75 -2.56 3.79 6.99
CA THR A 75 -3.23 3.29 5.77
C THR A 75 -2.78 1.87 5.41
N SER A 76 -1.48 1.55 5.55
CA SER A 76 -0.96 0.19 5.34
C SER A 76 -1.58 -0.82 6.33
N HIS A 77 -1.93 -0.38 7.53
CA HIS A 77 -2.64 -1.20 8.51
C HIS A 77 -4.07 -1.52 8.06
N ARG A 78 -4.80 -0.53 7.56
CA ARG A 78 -6.16 -0.74 7.02
C ARG A 78 -6.14 -1.68 5.81
N LEU A 79 -5.13 -1.55 4.96
CA LEU A 79 -4.90 -2.45 3.84
C LEU A 79 -4.76 -3.90 4.30
N ILE A 80 -3.82 -4.20 5.21
CA ILE A 80 -3.57 -5.58 5.62
C ILE A 80 -4.76 -6.22 6.33
N HIS A 81 -5.54 -5.45 7.10
CA HIS A 81 -6.79 -5.94 7.70
C HIS A 81 -7.80 -6.40 6.65
N SER A 82 -7.90 -5.69 5.52
CA SER A 82 -8.79 -6.08 4.43
C SER A 82 -8.34 -7.42 3.81
N VAL A 83 -7.02 -7.64 3.68
CA VAL A 83 -6.47 -8.92 3.21
C VAL A 83 -6.70 -10.05 4.22
N MET A 84 -6.51 -9.79 5.52
CA MET A 84 -6.79 -10.77 6.58
C MET A 84 -8.28 -11.13 6.65
N ALA A 85 -9.18 -10.18 6.41
CA ALA A 85 -10.62 -10.44 6.35
C ALA A 85 -11.00 -11.30 5.14
N LEU A 86 -10.37 -11.07 3.97
CA LEU A 86 -10.50 -11.97 2.81
C LEU A 86 -10.00 -13.39 3.17
N GLU A 87 -8.84 -13.50 3.81
CA GLU A 87 -8.31 -14.80 4.23
C GLU A 87 -9.28 -15.55 5.16
N ALA A 88 -9.82 -14.87 6.18
CA ALA A 88 -10.80 -15.45 7.10
C ALA A 88 -12.07 -15.93 6.37
N GLY A 89 -12.43 -15.27 5.27
CA GLY A 89 -13.54 -15.67 4.40
C GLY A 89 -13.34 -17.04 3.72
N LEU A 90 -12.11 -17.52 3.55
CA LEU A 90 -11.82 -18.82 2.94
C LEU A 90 -12.35 -19.99 3.78
N THR A 91 -12.25 -19.89 5.11
CA THR A 91 -12.71 -20.90 6.06
C THR A 91 -14.11 -20.61 6.61
N GLY A 92 -14.47 -19.33 6.73
CA GLY A 92 -15.74 -18.89 7.34
C GLY A 92 -16.95 -18.85 6.41
N SER A 93 -16.79 -19.03 5.10
CA SER A 93 -17.89 -18.96 4.12
C SER A 93 -18.00 -20.20 3.24
N THR A 94 -19.22 -20.51 2.79
CA THR A 94 -19.46 -21.61 1.85
C THR A 94 -18.65 -21.42 0.56
N PRO A 95 -17.89 -22.43 0.09
CA PRO A 95 -17.15 -22.36 -1.16
C PRO A 95 -18.02 -21.94 -2.35
N ALA A 96 -17.54 -20.97 -3.11
CA ALA A 96 -18.14 -20.50 -4.34
C ALA A 96 -17.04 -20.34 -5.40
N ALA A 97 -17.40 -20.57 -6.67
CA ALA A 97 -16.46 -20.45 -7.77
C ALA A 97 -15.93 -19.02 -7.88
N ALA A 98 -14.62 -18.86 -8.08
CA ALA A 98 -14.05 -17.55 -8.27
C ALA A 98 -14.55 -16.90 -9.57
N ARG A 99 -15.03 -15.66 -9.46
CA ARG A 99 -15.47 -14.85 -10.60
C ARG A 99 -14.26 -14.45 -11.47
N PRO A 100 -14.36 -14.44 -12.82
CA PRO A 100 -13.30 -13.93 -13.69
C PRO A 100 -12.87 -12.49 -13.35
N GLU A 101 -13.81 -11.66 -12.90
CA GLU A 101 -13.58 -10.29 -12.46
C GLU A 101 -12.73 -10.23 -11.19
N PHE A 102 -12.85 -11.22 -10.29
CA PHE A 102 -12.01 -11.29 -9.10
C PHE A 102 -10.56 -11.53 -9.49
N ARG A 103 -10.32 -12.43 -10.45
CA ARG A 103 -8.98 -12.66 -11.00
C ARG A 103 -8.40 -11.37 -11.57
N THR A 104 -9.16 -10.66 -12.40
CA THR A 104 -8.71 -9.40 -13.02
C THR A 104 -8.40 -8.35 -11.96
N PHE A 105 -9.34 -8.06 -11.06
CA PHE A 105 -9.15 -7.13 -9.95
C PHE A 105 -7.90 -7.46 -9.12
N SER A 106 -7.75 -8.73 -8.74
CA SER A 106 -6.65 -9.17 -7.89
C SER A 106 -5.27 -9.05 -8.58
N ASN A 107 -5.19 -9.26 -9.90
CA ASN A 107 -3.95 -9.02 -10.64
C ASN A 107 -3.54 -7.54 -10.57
N GLU A 108 -4.50 -6.62 -10.77
CA GLU A 108 -4.23 -5.19 -10.77
C GLU A 108 -3.87 -4.65 -9.38
N VAL A 109 -4.37 -5.30 -8.32
CA VAL A 109 -3.91 -5.07 -6.94
C VAL A 109 -2.43 -5.42 -6.78
N GLU A 110 -1.98 -6.56 -7.30
CA GLU A 110 -0.57 -6.96 -7.25
C GLU A 110 0.32 -6.00 -8.05
N VAL A 111 -0.14 -5.57 -9.24
CA VAL A 111 0.53 -4.56 -10.07
C VAL A 111 0.68 -3.24 -9.31
N THR A 112 -0.38 -2.79 -8.63
CA THR A 112 -0.35 -1.56 -7.83
C THR A 112 0.69 -1.66 -6.71
N LEU A 113 0.67 -2.74 -5.93
CA LEU A 113 1.64 -2.96 -4.84
C LEU A 113 3.08 -3.03 -5.36
N HIS A 114 3.31 -3.75 -6.46
CA HIS A 114 4.61 -3.86 -7.10
C HIS A 114 5.12 -2.48 -7.58
N SER A 115 4.26 -1.71 -8.24
CA SER A 115 4.61 -0.39 -8.76
C SER A 115 4.97 0.59 -7.64
N LEU A 116 4.18 0.61 -6.56
CA LEU A 116 4.49 1.45 -5.39
C LEU A 116 5.81 1.04 -4.71
N ALA A 117 6.09 -0.26 -4.60
CA ALA A 117 7.36 -0.75 -4.07
C ALA A 117 8.54 -0.33 -4.98
N GLY A 118 8.37 -0.40 -6.30
CA GLY A 118 9.33 0.10 -7.28
C GLY A 118 9.57 1.60 -7.17
N ALA A 119 8.51 2.39 -6.99
CA ALA A 119 8.58 3.84 -6.82
C ALA A 119 9.35 4.25 -5.57
N LEU A 120 9.11 3.57 -4.45
CA LEU A 120 9.87 3.77 -3.21
C LEU A 120 11.38 3.48 -3.37
N ARG A 121 11.74 2.63 -4.34
CA ARG A 121 13.13 2.30 -4.71
C ARG A 121 13.70 3.19 -5.83
N GLY A 122 12.95 4.19 -6.28
CA GLY A 122 13.41 5.17 -7.27
C GLY A 122 13.01 4.87 -8.72
N SER A 123 12.15 3.88 -8.96
CA SER A 123 11.53 3.74 -10.29
C SER A 123 10.57 4.89 -10.52
N PRO A 124 10.54 5.51 -11.72
CA PRO A 124 9.54 6.52 -12.03
C PRO A 124 8.14 5.90 -11.96
N LEU A 125 7.22 6.62 -11.33
CA LEU A 125 5.82 6.24 -11.28
C LEU A 125 4.97 7.50 -11.16
N THR A 126 3.99 7.63 -12.03
CA THR A 126 2.96 8.67 -11.99
C THR A 126 1.61 8.06 -11.66
N GLN A 127 0.70 8.87 -11.10
CA GLN A 127 -0.62 8.39 -10.69
C GLN A 127 -1.44 7.82 -11.88
N PHE A 128 -1.24 8.36 -13.09
CA PHE A 128 -1.95 7.92 -14.30
C PHE A 128 -1.50 6.56 -14.83
N GLU A 129 -0.37 6.04 -14.35
CA GLU A 129 0.15 4.70 -14.72
C GLU A 129 -0.39 3.60 -13.79
N LEU A 130 -1.03 3.96 -12.68
CA LEU A 130 -1.65 3.00 -11.77
C LEU A 130 -3.02 2.53 -12.29
N PRO A 131 -3.35 1.24 -12.12
CA PRO A 131 -4.67 0.72 -12.49
C PRO A 131 -5.82 1.41 -11.75
N ASP A 132 -6.97 1.57 -12.42
CA ASP A 132 -8.19 2.03 -11.76
C ASP A 132 -8.86 0.87 -10.99
N LEU A 133 -8.43 0.69 -9.74
CA LEU A 133 -8.99 -0.32 -8.84
C LEU A 133 -10.47 -0.07 -8.51
N ARG A 134 -10.96 1.18 -8.59
CA ARG A 134 -12.35 1.52 -8.31
C ARG A 134 -13.26 0.97 -9.39
N ASP A 135 -12.91 1.20 -10.65
CA ASP A 135 -13.66 0.69 -11.79
C ASP A 135 -13.66 -0.84 -11.84
N LEU A 136 -12.52 -1.47 -11.51
CA LEU A 136 -12.42 -2.93 -11.42
C LEU A 136 -13.26 -3.50 -10.28
N HIS A 137 -13.31 -2.83 -9.13
CA HIS A 137 -14.20 -3.21 -8.03
C HIS A 137 -15.68 -3.07 -8.42
N HIS A 138 -16.04 -2.03 -9.16
CA HIS A 138 -17.39 -1.88 -9.72
C HIS A 138 -17.74 -2.98 -10.73
N ALA A 139 -16.80 -3.41 -11.56
CA ALA A 139 -17.00 -4.57 -12.43
C ALA A 139 -17.21 -5.86 -11.63
N LEU A 140 -16.38 -6.10 -10.61
CA LEU A 140 -16.48 -7.25 -9.71
C LEU A 140 -17.84 -7.33 -9.03
N THR A 141 -18.32 -6.22 -8.46
CA THR A 141 -19.62 -6.17 -7.76
C THR A 141 -20.79 -6.41 -8.69
N ARG A 142 -20.77 -5.88 -9.91
CA ARG A 142 -21.83 -6.11 -10.92
C ARG A 142 -21.90 -7.55 -11.42
N ALA A 143 -20.78 -8.26 -11.42
CA ALA A 143 -20.70 -9.63 -11.92
C ALA A 143 -21.21 -10.71 -10.93
N GLY A 144 -21.48 -10.35 -9.66
CA GLY A 144 -21.89 -11.30 -8.63
C GLY A 144 -23.32 -11.07 -8.15
N ASP A 145 -24.04 -12.18 -7.94
CA ASP A 145 -25.31 -12.15 -7.21
C ASP A 145 -25.02 -12.04 -5.71
N SER A 146 -25.43 -10.93 -5.07
CA SER A 146 -25.08 -10.59 -3.68
C SER A 146 -25.67 -11.55 -2.64
N VAL A 147 -26.50 -12.51 -3.07
CA VAL A 147 -27.14 -13.54 -2.24
C VAL A 147 -26.12 -14.57 -1.72
N THR A 148 -24.99 -14.76 -2.42
CA THR A 148 -23.93 -15.68 -1.96
C THR A 148 -23.04 -14.99 -0.94
N GLU A 149 -23.02 -15.48 0.31
CA GLU A 149 -22.27 -14.92 1.44
C GLU A 149 -20.78 -14.69 1.13
N ARG A 150 -20.12 -15.64 0.45
CA ARG A 150 -18.72 -15.49 0.01
C ARG A 150 -18.53 -14.31 -0.94
N TYR A 151 -19.47 -14.07 -1.85
CA TYR A 151 -19.39 -12.92 -2.76
C TYR A 151 -19.65 -11.60 -2.04
N ALA A 152 -20.55 -11.58 -1.05
CA ALA A 152 -20.78 -10.40 -0.23
C ALA A 152 -19.53 -9.99 0.56
N LEU A 153 -18.87 -10.96 1.22
CA LEU A 153 -17.60 -10.73 1.92
C LEU A 153 -16.50 -10.25 0.97
N VAL A 154 -16.32 -10.93 -0.17
CA VAL A 154 -15.33 -10.52 -1.17
C VAL A 154 -15.61 -9.10 -1.67
N ASN A 155 -16.87 -8.74 -1.92
CA ASN A 155 -17.22 -7.38 -2.34
C ASN A 155 -16.85 -6.35 -1.25
N ILE A 156 -17.21 -6.57 0.01
CA ILE A 156 -16.92 -5.63 1.11
C ILE A 156 -15.42 -5.43 1.28
N GLU A 157 -14.65 -6.52 1.33
CA GLU A 157 -13.22 -6.42 1.62
C GLU A 157 -12.41 -5.93 0.41
N THR A 158 -12.85 -6.20 -0.83
CA THR A 158 -12.23 -5.60 -2.02
C THR A 158 -12.50 -4.10 -2.15
N ASP A 159 -13.64 -3.59 -1.68
CA ASP A 159 -13.88 -2.14 -1.59
C ASP A 159 -12.93 -1.48 -0.58
N ARG A 160 -12.80 -2.06 0.62
CA ARG A 160 -11.89 -1.56 1.68
C ARG A 160 -10.43 -1.61 1.24
N LEU A 161 -10.04 -2.67 0.53
CA LEU A 161 -8.72 -2.81 -0.07
C LEU A 161 -8.48 -1.72 -1.12
N THR A 162 -9.45 -1.50 -2.01
CA THR A 162 -9.40 -0.43 -3.04
C THR A 162 -9.22 0.95 -2.41
N ASN A 163 -10.06 1.29 -1.43
CA ASN A 163 -9.97 2.54 -0.68
C ASN A 163 -8.57 2.71 -0.05
N SER A 164 -8.08 1.67 0.61
CA SER A 164 -6.79 1.72 1.30
C SER A 164 -5.62 1.87 0.32
N LEU A 165 -5.63 1.16 -0.83
CA LEU A 165 -4.59 1.28 -1.83
C LEU A 165 -4.59 2.62 -2.56
N ASN A 166 -5.75 3.17 -2.89
CA ASN A 166 -5.82 4.48 -3.53
C ASN A 166 -5.26 5.56 -2.59
N THR A 167 -5.69 5.57 -1.32
CA THR A 167 -5.14 6.49 -0.32
C THR A 167 -3.63 6.27 -0.11
N LEU A 168 -3.17 5.02 -0.05
CA LEU A 168 -1.75 4.72 0.15
C LEU A 168 -0.92 5.19 -1.05
N SER A 169 -1.44 5.02 -2.27
CA SER A 169 -0.79 5.47 -3.50
C SER A 169 -0.60 6.99 -3.51
N GLU A 170 -1.66 7.73 -3.20
CA GLU A 170 -1.60 9.20 -3.09
C GLU A 170 -0.57 9.64 -2.03
N GLN A 171 -0.59 9.01 -0.85
CA GLN A 171 0.35 9.33 0.23
C GLN A 171 1.81 9.04 -0.17
N VAL A 172 2.09 7.89 -0.79
CA VAL A 172 3.43 7.51 -1.24
C VAL A 172 3.91 8.45 -2.34
N LEU A 173 3.10 8.73 -3.35
CA LEU A 173 3.47 9.60 -4.47
C LEU A 173 3.69 11.06 -4.00
N SER A 174 2.82 11.57 -3.12
CA SER A 174 2.96 12.91 -2.54
C SER A 174 4.25 13.04 -1.71
N MET A 175 4.58 12.01 -0.92
CA MET A 175 5.83 11.96 -0.16
C MET A 175 7.06 11.94 -1.09
N LEU A 176 7.01 11.16 -2.18
CA LEU A 176 8.12 11.09 -3.14
C LEU A 176 8.31 12.41 -3.89
N ALA A 177 7.22 13.09 -4.27
CA ALA A 177 7.27 14.41 -4.89
C ALA A 177 7.84 15.47 -3.92
N SER A 178 7.44 15.44 -2.66
CA SER A 178 7.92 16.37 -1.62
C SER A 178 9.41 16.20 -1.32
N GLY A 179 9.94 14.97 -1.42
CA GLY A 179 11.37 14.68 -1.25
C GLY A 179 12.22 14.94 -2.50
N ALA A 180 11.61 15.29 -3.64
CA ALA A 180 12.28 15.55 -4.91
C ALA A 180 12.46 17.05 -5.22
N ALA A 181 11.91 17.96 -4.41
CA ALA A 181 12.05 19.40 -4.61
C ALA A 181 13.51 19.85 -4.38
N PRO A 182 14.14 20.59 -5.33
CA PRO A 182 15.47 21.15 -5.13
C PRO A 182 15.48 22.16 -3.97
N GLN A 183 16.41 22.00 -3.02
CA GLN A 183 16.84 23.04 -2.09
C GLN A 183 17.59 24.15 -2.86
N GLU A 184 16.88 24.93 -3.67
CA GLU A 184 17.48 26.03 -4.42
C GLU A 184 16.57 27.27 -4.40
N ALA A 185 16.11 27.67 -3.20
CA ALA A 185 15.40 28.94 -3.03
C ALA A 185 15.40 29.40 -1.56
N LEU A 186 16.57 29.55 -0.92
CA LEU A 186 16.72 30.33 0.32
C LEU A 186 18.20 30.62 0.60
N ASN A 187 18.84 31.40 -0.27
CA ASN A 187 20.06 32.12 0.09
C ASN A 187 19.95 33.55 -0.48
N PRO A 188 19.37 34.51 0.26
CA PRO A 188 19.61 35.91 -0.04
C PRO A 188 21.02 36.23 0.46
N THR A 189 22.01 36.11 -0.43
CA THR A 189 23.36 36.61 -0.18
C THR A 189 23.27 38.10 0.12
N THR A 190 23.61 38.43 1.36
CA THR A 190 23.92 39.76 1.86
C THR A 190 24.82 40.51 0.89
N SER A 191 24.26 41.52 0.22
CA SER A 191 25.04 42.58 -0.42
C SER A 191 24.61 43.92 0.15
N ARG A 192 25.29 44.31 1.23
CA ARG A 192 25.33 45.69 1.74
C ARG A 192 26.57 46.34 1.12
N PRO A 193 26.48 47.38 0.28
CA PRO A 193 27.59 48.28 0.08
C PRO A 193 27.61 49.31 1.21
N ALA A 194 28.82 49.56 1.68
CA ALA A 194 29.14 50.48 2.76
C ALA A 194 28.86 51.94 2.36
N GLN A 195 28.56 52.72 3.40
CA GLN A 195 28.50 54.17 3.39
C GLN A 195 29.85 54.77 2.95
N GLY A 196 29.78 55.83 2.15
CA GLY A 196 30.88 56.74 1.90
C GLY A 196 30.32 58.14 1.69
N ALA A 197 30.25 58.93 2.77
CA ALA A 197 30.27 60.39 2.73
C ALA A 197 31.75 60.84 2.60
N PRO A 198 32.09 62.10 2.28
CA PRO A 198 31.42 63.33 2.69
C PRO A 198 30.73 64.13 1.58
#